data_AF-A0AAU6X8S4-F1
#
_entry.id   AF-A0AAU6X8S4-F1
#
_cell.length_a   1.000
_cell.length_b   1.000
_cell.length_c   1.000
_cell.angle_alpha   90.00
_cell.angle_beta   90.00
_cell.angle_gamma   90.00
#
_symmetry.space_group_name_H-M   'P 1'
#
loop_
_entity.id
_entity.type
_entity.pdbx_description
1 polymer ?
#
loop_
_entity_poly.entity_id
_entity_poly.type
_entity_poly.pdbx_seq_one_letter_code
_entity_poly.pdbx_strand_id
1 'polypeptide(L)'
;MKTIYLFRPAFIYLLCVLWILLLAAGCKQSTPKTSAANSTRAELAERPRVSFKKVHGIAYTEVRREYSNRLGFSNDGYHLEPEWRVTFLSDDTVRIFSLVLQRFIKQEVVLDHDSVVNVAHSWLRVKHLSRDSMIFQVLYVRNLHIDEASNITMKLYSNDYIKNVLHTTPAELQKPPRRDTLFIQKKVKESVANMNKAFAAYEPVVLQSLSPNVQVKKKEVKKANAIEDVTLADNYLSPTFDITIHKAYANFNQKMQLIADEKGKLHFVKPLSFIYDEVEQRKKVMKGIVDGYLTVYLKTIPGKTLGMPHASRILVNVTGIQD
;
A
#
# COMPACT_ATOMS: atom_id res chain seq x y z
N MET A 1 -5.18 74.85 -10.24
CA MET A 1 -6.01 74.78 -11.47
C MET A 1 -6.70 73.42 -11.46
N LYS A 2 -8.04 73.41 -11.37
CA LYS A 2 -8.90 72.23 -11.16
C LYS A 2 -9.14 71.52 -12.50
N THR A 3 -9.14 70.19 -12.51
CA THR A 3 -9.91 69.41 -13.50
C THR A 3 -10.43 68.15 -12.83
N ILE A 4 -11.71 68.19 -12.47
CA ILE A 4 -12.49 67.08 -11.92
C ILE A 4 -13.09 66.35 -13.12
N TYR A 5 -12.71 65.09 -13.35
CA TYR A 5 -13.36 64.25 -14.34
C TYR A 5 -14.70 63.74 -13.78
N LEU A 6 -15.79 64.26 -14.35
CA LEU A 6 -17.15 63.75 -14.18
C LEU A 6 -17.26 62.38 -14.82
N PHE A 7 -17.20 61.33 -13.99
CA PHE A 7 -17.49 59.96 -14.39
C PHE A 7 -19.01 59.83 -14.64
N ARG A 8 -19.40 59.57 -15.90
CA ARG A 8 -20.82 59.45 -16.29
C ARG A 8 -21.45 58.20 -15.65
N PRO A 9 -22.63 58.32 -15.00
CA PRO A 9 -23.28 57.20 -14.30
C PRO A 9 -23.77 56.08 -15.24
N ALA A 10 -23.83 56.32 -16.56
CA ALA A 10 -24.29 55.32 -17.53
C ALA A 10 -23.36 54.11 -17.67
N PHE A 11 -22.06 54.25 -17.37
CA PHE A 11 -21.10 53.14 -17.52
C PHE A 11 -21.21 52.10 -16.40
N ILE A 12 -21.66 52.51 -15.22
CA ILE A 12 -21.87 51.63 -14.07
C ILE A 12 -23.11 50.74 -14.27
N TYR A 13 -24.19 51.29 -14.85
CA TYR A 13 -25.38 50.51 -15.16
C TYR A 13 -25.14 49.46 -16.26
N LEU A 14 -24.29 49.76 -17.25
CA LEU A 14 -23.93 48.80 -18.29
C LEU A 14 -23.12 47.62 -17.73
N LEU A 15 -22.19 47.89 -16.81
CA LEU A 15 -21.40 46.85 -16.11
C LEU A 15 -22.25 45.98 -15.17
N CYS A 16 -23.24 46.57 -14.48
CA CYS A 16 -24.16 45.82 -13.62
C CYS A 16 -25.10 44.89 -14.41
N VAL A 17 -25.62 45.33 -15.57
CA VAL A 17 -26.49 44.48 -16.42
C VAL A 17 -25.68 43.35 -17.08
N LEU A 18 -24.42 43.60 -17.45
CA LEU A 18 -23.52 42.57 -18.00
C LEU A 18 -23.18 41.49 -16.96
N TRP A 19 -23.03 41.86 -15.67
CA TRP A 19 -22.80 40.92 -14.58
C TRP A 19 -24.03 40.05 -14.25
N ILE A 20 -25.24 40.61 -14.34
CA ILE A 20 -26.49 39.85 -14.12
C ILE A 20 -26.72 38.83 -15.25
N LEU A 21 -26.37 39.16 -16.50
CA LEU A 21 -26.45 38.23 -17.63
C LEU A 21 -25.41 37.10 -17.56
N LEU A 22 -24.22 37.34 -16.99
CA LEU A 22 -23.18 36.32 -16.80
C LEU A 22 -23.49 35.33 -15.66
N LEU A 23 -24.32 35.72 -14.68
CA LEU A 23 -24.77 34.82 -13.60
C LEU A 23 -25.97 33.94 -14.00
N ALA A 24 -26.69 34.28 -15.07
CA ALA A 24 -27.80 33.47 -15.60
C ALA A 24 -27.33 32.34 -16.55
N ALA A 25 -26.07 32.37 -17.00
CA ALA A 25 -25.41 31.27 -17.71
C ALA A 25 -24.86 30.22 -16.70
N GLY A 26 -25.71 29.82 -15.75
CA GLY A 26 -25.41 28.72 -14.84
C GLY A 26 -25.33 27.41 -15.63
N CYS A 27 -24.15 26.81 -15.68
CA CYS A 27 -23.97 25.44 -16.14
C CYS A 27 -24.93 24.53 -15.37
N LYS A 28 -25.80 23.80 -16.09
CA LYS A 28 -26.50 22.64 -15.56
C LYS A 28 -25.44 21.63 -15.09
N GLN A 29 -25.05 21.69 -13.83
CA GLN A 29 -24.36 20.59 -13.17
C GLN A 29 -25.35 19.43 -13.11
N SER A 30 -25.23 18.51 -14.06
CA SER A 30 -25.85 17.19 -13.92
C SER A 30 -25.27 16.56 -12.67
N THR A 31 -26.12 16.30 -11.68
CA THR A 31 -25.81 15.42 -10.57
C THR A 31 -25.24 14.11 -11.12
N PRO A 32 -24.18 13.54 -10.51
CA PRO A 32 -23.72 12.23 -10.90
C PRO A 32 -24.84 11.25 -10.58
N LYS A 33 -25.42 10.64 -11.62
CA LYS A 33 -26.39 9.56 -11.44
C LYS A 33 -25.68 8.43 -10.73
N THR A 34 -26.03 8.22 -9.47
CA THR A 34 -25.82 6.97 -8.73
C THR A 34 -26.61 5.87 -9.45
N SER A 35 -26.10 5.36 -10.59
CA SER A 35 -26.82 4.41 -11.45
C SER A 35 -26.53 2.94 -11.13
N ALA A 36 -25.82 2.65 -10.03
CA ALA A 36 -25.50 1.27 -9.67
C ALA A 36 -26.64 0.53 -8.95
N ALA A 37 -27.57 1.24 -8.29
CA ALA A 37 -28.50 0.59 -7.36
C ALA A 37 -29.79 0.03 -7.99
N ASN A 38 -30.18 0.42 -9.21
CA ASN A 38 -31.49 0.08 -9.81
C ASN A 38 -31.42 -0.39 -11.27
N SER A 39 -30.34 -1.07 -11.67
CA SER A 39 -30.28 -1.66 -13.03
C SER A 39 -31.00 -3.02 -13.06
N THR A 40 -31.83 -3.24 -14.08
CA THR A 40 -32.52 -4.53 -14.26
C THR A 40 -31.54 -5.59 -14.79
N ARG A 41 -31.81 -6.88 -14.51
CA ARG A 41 -30.95 -8.01 -14.98
C ARG A 41 -30.75 -8.02 -16.51
N ALA A 42 -31.71 -7.49 -17.27
CA ALA A 42 -31.62 -7.31 -18.71
C ALA A 42 -30.63 -6.18 -19.10
N GLU A 43 -30.66 -5.05 -18.39
CA GLU A 43 -29.75 -3.92 -18.60
C GLU A 43 -28.29 -4.26 -18.23
N LEU A 44 -28.09 -5.11 -17.21
CA LEU A 44 -26.77 -5.66 -16.86
C LEU A 44 -26.24 -6.64 -17.93
N ALA A 45 -27.13 -7.33 -18.65
CA ALA A 45 -26.75 -8.26 -19.71
C ALA A 45 -26.32 -7.55 -21.01
N GLU A 46 -26.77 -6.32 -21.23
CA GLU A 46 -26.38 -5.48 -22.39
C GLU A 46 -25.02 -4.77 -22.20
N ARG A 47 -24.47 -4.75 -20.98
CA ARG A 47 -23.16 -4.15 -20.73
C ARG A 47 -22.06 -4.96 -21.43
N PRO A 48 -21.12 -4.29 -22.12
CA PRO A 48 -20.10 -4.98 -22.91
C PRO A 48 -19.21 -5.85 -22.01
N ARG A 49 -19.18 -7.14 -22.30
CA ARG A 49 -18.24 -8.09 -21.69
C ARG A 49 -16.90 -7.99 -22.40
N VAL A 50 -15.83 -7.90 -21.62
CA VAL A 50 -14.48 -7.94 -22.18
C VAL A 50 -14.20 -9.32 -22.77
N SER A 51 -13.49 -9.36 -23.89
CA SER A 51 -12.98 -10.60 -24.47
C SER A 51 -11.45 -10.56 -24.50
N PHE A 52 -10.83 -11.68 -24.13
CA PHE A 52 -9.39 -11.85 -24.07
C PHE A 52 -8.81 -12.44 -25.37
N LYS A 53 -9.62 -12.66 -26.41
CA LYS A 53 -9.17 -13.22 -27.70
C LYS A 53 -7.90 -12.58 -28.28
N LYS A 54 -7.75 -11.26 -28.12
CA LYS A 54 -6.57 -10.52 -28.61
C LYS A 54 -5.26 -10.88 -27.89
N VAL A 55 -5.35 -11.45 -26.71
CA VAL A 55 -4.24 -11.73 -25.79
C VAL A 55 -4.09 -13.21 -25.47
N HIS A 56 -4.88 -14.08 -26.13
CA HIS A 56 -4.80 -15.54 -25.96
C HIS A 56 -3.41 -16.07 -26.33
N GLY A 57 -2.88 -16.95 -25.49
CA GLY A 57 -1.59 -17.61 -25.69
C GLY A 57 -0.37 -16.72 -25.49
N ILE A 58 -0.54 -15.41 -25.25
CA ILE A 58 0.56 -14.47 -25.05
C ILE A 58 0.93 -14.45 -23.55
N ALA A 59 2.22 -14.62 -23.26
CA ALA A 59 2.72 -14.52 -21.91
C ALA A 59 3.00 -13.06 -21.53
N TYR A 60 2.42 -12.62 -20.42
CA TYR A 60 2.58 -11.29 -19.87
C TYR A 60 3.22 -11.34 -18.49
N THR A 61 4.05 -10.34 -18.22
CA THR A 61 4.62 -10.09 -16.90
C THR A 61 4.18 -8.72 -16.41
N GLU A 62 3.71 -8.64 -15.18
CA GLU A 62 3.45 -7.39 -14.49
C GLU A 62 4.75 -6.63 -14.31
N VAL A 63 4.79 -5.43 -14.86
CA VAL A 63 5.96 -4.57 -14.77
C VAL A 63 5.77 -3.52 -13.69
N ARG A 64 4.50 -3.20 -13.34
CA ARG A 64 4.23 -2.10 -12.44
C ARG A 64 2.86 -2.20 -11.80
N ARG A 65 2.78 -1.82 -10.53
CA ARG A 65 1.54 -1.53 -9.81
C ARG A 65 1.64 -0.19 -9.11
N GLU A 66 0.60 0.63 -9.22
CA GLU A 66 0.66 2.04 -8.80
C GLU A 66 -0.65 2.49 -8.16
N TYR A 67 -0.56 3.36 -7.16
CA TYR A 67 -1.69 4.13 -6.67
C TYR A 67 -2.09 5.23 -7.69
N SER A 68 -3.20 5.93 -7.43
CA SER A 68 -3.71 7.00 -8.28
C SER A 68 -2.73 8.17 -8.44
N ASN A 69 -1.87 8.39 -7.44
CA ASN A 69 -0.75 9.34 -7.49
C ASN A 69 0.46 8.87 -8.32
N ARG A 70 0.34 7.71 -8.98
CA ARG A 70 1.38 7.04 -9.81
C ARG A 70 2.59 6.53 -9.03
N LEU A 71 2.53 6.51 -7.70
CA LEU A 71 3.60 5.93 -6.86
C LEU A 71 3.35 4.44 -6.63
N GLY A 72 4.44 3.69 -6.49
CA GLY A 72 4.39 2.29 -6.04
C GLY A 72 4.26 2.14 -4.53
N PHE A 73 4.53 3.20 -3.77
CA PHE A 73 4.55 3.20 -2.31
C PHE A 73 3.39 3.99 -1.71
N SER A 74 2.83 3.46 -0.62
CA SER A 74 1.85 4.17 0.20
C SER A 74 2.53 5.12 1.18
N ASN A 75 1.73 5.95 1.84
CA ASN A 75 2.23 6.83 2.89
C ASN A 75 2.76 6.09 4.12
N ASP A 76 2.27 4.88 4.37
CA ASP A 76 2.62 4.04 5.51
C ASP A 76 3.82 3.14 5.25
N GLY A 77 4.33 3.10 4.01
CA GLY A 77 5.47 2.28 3.60
C GLY A 77 5.09 0.99 2.86
N TYR A 78 3.80 0.76 2.57
CA TYR A 78 3.38 -0.39 1.79
C TYR A 78 3.85 -0.26 0.34
N HIS A 79 4.50 -1.30 -0.18
CA HIS A 79 4.93 -1.37 -1.58
C HIS A 79 3.98 -2.24 -2.39
N LEU A 80 3.47 -1.70 -3.50
CA LEU A 80 2.70 -2.43 -4.49
C LEU A 80 3.63 -3.21 -5.42
N GLU A 81 4.07 -4.37 -4.95
CA GLU A 81 5.02 -5.19 -5.70
C GLU A 81 4.35 -5.81 -6.94
N PRO A 82 4.97 -5.71 -8.13
CA PRO A 82 4.50 -6.41 -9.30
C PRO A 82 4.94 -7.88 -9.25
N GLU A 83 3.98 -8.79 -9.20
CA GLU A 83 4.24 -10.23 -9.01
C GLU A 83 3.59 -11.10 -10.09
N TRP A 84 2.65 -10.54 -10.86
CA TRP A 84 1.83 -11.34 -11.75
C TRP A 84 2.59 -11.77 -13.01
N ARG A 85 2.53 -13.06 -13.29
CA ARG A 85 2.95 -13.65 -14.56
C ARG A 85 1.81 -14.50 -15.07
N VAL A 86 1.22 -14.11 -16.20
CA VAL A 86 -0.04 -14.65 -16.68
C VAL A 86 -0.03 -14.96 -18.16
N THR A 87 -0.84 -15.93 -18.55
CA THR A 87 -1.14 -16.27 -19.95
C THR A 87 -2.60 -16.67 -20.03
N PHE A 88 -3.43 -15.89 -20.72
CA PHE A 88 -4.82 -16.26 -20.96
C PHE A 88 -4.85 -17.39 -21.99
N LEU A 89 -5.39 -18.55 -21.62
CA LEU A 89 -5.51 -19.70 -22.52
C LEU A 89 -6.80 -19.61 -23.35
N SER A 90 -7.83 -19.01 -22.76
CA SER A 90 -9.16 -18.76 -23.31
C SER A 90 -9.78 -17.57 -22.57
N ASP A 91 -11.03 -17.22 -22.89
CA ASP A 91 -11.74 -16.12 -22.20
C ASP A 91 -12.11 -16.48 -20.74
N ASP A 92 -12.12 -17.77 -20.39
CA ASP A 92 -12.52 -18.32 -19.09
C ASP A 92 -11.37 -19.01 -18.32
N THR A 93 -10.17 -19.09 -18.90
CA THR A 93 -9.03 -19.79 -18.29
C THR A 93 -7.76 -18.99 -18.40
N VAL A 94 -7.08 -18.80 -17.28
CA VAL A 94 -5.74 -18.21 -17.20
C VAL A 94 -4.75 -19.23 -16.65
N ARG A 95 -3.51 -19.15 -17.12
CA ARG A 95 -2.35 -19.74 -16.47
C ARG A 95 -1.62 -18.64 -15.70
N ILE A 96 -1.47 -18.79 -14.39
CA ILE A 96 -0.83 -17.80 -13.51
C ILE A 96 0.27 -18.45 -12.67
N PHE A 97 1.38 -17.75 -12.45
CA PHE A 97 2.44 -18.24 -11.57
C PHE A 97 2.04 -18.11 -10.10
N SER A 98 2.10 -19.22 -9.35
CA SER A 98 1.91 -19.22 -7.90
C SER A 98 3.26 -19.07 -7.19
N LEU A 99 3.42 -18.01 -6.41
CA LEU A 99 4.60 -17.84 -5.54
C LEU A 99 4.67 -18.88 -4.42
N VAL A 100 3.54 -19.40 -3.95
CA VAL A 100 3.51 -20.43 -2.90
C VAL A 100 3.95 -21.78 -3.45
N LEU A 101 3.43 -22.17 -4.63
CA LEU A 101 3.75 -23.47 -5.24
C LEU A 101 4.98 -23.44 -6.17
N GLN A 102 5.55 -22.26 -6.41
CA GLN A 102 6.69 -22.04 -7.32
C GLN A 102 6.47 -22.62 -8.73
N ARG A 103 5.22 -22.61 -9.21
CA ARG A 103 4.84 -23.15 -10.52
C ARG A 103 3.63 -22.43 -11.09
N PHE A 104 3.44 -22.58 -12.41
CA PHE A 104 2.22 -22.12 -13.07
C PHE A 104 1.05 -23.05 -12.77
N ILE A 105 -0.09 -22.47 -12.45
CA ILE A 105 -1.36 -23.17 -12.25
C ILE A 105 -2.41 -22.60 -13.20
N LYS A 106 -3.39 -23.42 -13.57
CA LYS A 106 -4.56 -22.95 -14.28
C LYS A 106 -5.60 -22.47 -13.27
N GLN A 107 -6.23 -21.35 -13.57
CA GLN A 107 -7.30 -20.76 -12.77
C GLN A 107 -8.43 -20.34 -13.70
N GLU A 108 -9.65 -20.45 -13.20
CA GLU A 108 -10.83 -19.96 -13.90
C GLU A 108 -10.83 -18.43 -13.88
N VAL A 109 -11.34 -17.85 -14.96
CA VAL A 109 -11.59 -16.42 -15.12
C VAL A 109 -13.09 -16.23 -15.14
N VAL A 110 -13.62 -15.56 -14.12
CA VAL A 110 -15.03 -15.20 -14.08
C VAL A 110 -15.20 -13.84 -14.71
N LEU A 111 -15.93 -13.78 -15.82
CA LEU A 111 -16.28 -12.52 -16.48
C LEU A 111 -17.55 -11.97 -15.88
N ASP A 112 -17.49 -10.73 -15.40
CA ASP A 112 -18.65 -9.97 -14.94
C ASP A 112 -18.94 -8.81 -15.92
N HIS A 113 -20.01 -8.06 -15.65
CA HIS A 113 -20.37 -6.86 -16.38
C HIS A 113 -19.30 -5.74 -16.22
N ASP A 114 -19.38 -4.70 -17.05
CA ASP A 114 -18.48 -3.53 -17.01
C ASP A 114 -16.98 -3.85 -17.12
N SER A 115 -16.66 -4.90 -17.89
CA SER A 115 -15.27 -5.37 -18.05
C SER A 115 -14.60 -5.71 -16.71
N VAL A 116 -15.39 -6.09 -15.70
CA VAL A 116 -14.89 -6.62 -14.43
C VAL A 116 -14.65 -8.12 -14.59
N VAL A 117 -13.55 -8.60 -14.05
CA VAL A 117 -13.15 -10.01 -14.10
C VAL A 117 -12.63 -10.43 -12.74
N ASN A 118 -12.92 -11.66 -12.32
CA ASN A 118 -12.20 -12.30 -11.24
C ASN A 118 -11.12 -13.21 -11.83
N VAL A 119 -9.88 -12.96 -11.46
CA VAL A 119 -8.73 -13.78 -11.87
C VAL A 119 -7.95 -14.13 -10.62
N ALA A 120 -7.83 -15.42 -10.32
CA ALA A 120 -7.08 -15.92 -9.16
C ALA A 120 -7.44 -15.19 -7.84
N HIS A 121 -8.74 -15.13 -7.53
CA HIS A 121 -9.32 -14.45 -6.37
C HIS A 121 -9.15 -12.92 -6.33
N SER A 122 -8.62 -12.31 -7.39
CA SER A 122 -8.49 -10.86 -7.51
C SER A 122 -9.53 -10.31 -8.47
N TRP A 123 -10.34 -9.38 -7.98
CA TRP A 123 -11.28 -8.63 -8.81
C TRP A 123 -10.55 -7.50 -9.53
N LEU A 124 -10.66 -7.47 -10.85
CA LEU A 124 -9.95 -6.54 -11.73
C LEU A 124 -10.94 -5.93 -12.72
N ARG A 125 -10.86 -4.61 -12.93
CA ARG A 125 -11.52 -3.95 -14.06
C ARG A 125 -10.52 -3.79 -15.19
N VAL A 126 -10.86 -4.33 -16.36
CA VAL A 126 -10.03 -4.19 -17.55
C VAL A 126 -10.12 -2.76 -18.08
N LYS A 127 -8.96 -2.08 -18.19
CA LYS A 127 -8.85 -0.73 -18.74
C LYS A 127 -8.28 -0.72 -20.15
N HIS A 128 -7.36 -1.64 -20.44
CA HIS A 128 -6.71 -1.75 -21.75
C HIS A 128 -6.26 -3.19 -22.02
N LEU A 129 -6.44 -3.66 -23.25
CA LEU A 129 -5.95 -4.94 -23.73
C LEU A 129 -5.38 -4.81 -25.15
N SER A 130 -4.12 -5.15 -25.32
CA SER A 130 -3.47 -5.35 -26.61
C SER A 130 -2.45 -6.49 -26.54
N ARG A 131 -1.92 -6.90 -27.70
CA ARG A 131 -0.86 -7.91 -27.78
C ARG A 131 0.41 -7.53 -26.99
N ASP A 132 0.66 -6.23 -26.86
CA ASP A 132 1.87 -5.72 -26.20
C ASP A 132 1.65 -5.40 -24.72
N SER A 133 0.45 -4.96 -24.34
CA SER A 133 0.19 -4.48 -22.98
C SER A 133 -1.23 -4.74 -22.49
N MET A 134 -1.34 -4.92 -21.18
CA MET A 134 -2.61 -4.99 -20.46
C MET A 134 -2.57 -4.03 -19.28
N ILE A 135 -3.70 -3.35 -19.04
CA ILE A 135 -3.87 -2.47 -17.89
C ILE A 135 -5.14 -2.88 -17.16
N PHE A 136 -4.99 -3.16 -15.88
CA PHE A 136 -6.10 -3.46 -14.98
C PHE A 136 -6.17 -2.42 -13.87
N GLN A 137 -7.38 -2.09 -13.44
CA GLN A 137 -7.62 -1.46 -12.15
C GLN A 137 -7.96 -2.57 -11.16
N VAL A 138 -7.24 -2.66 -10.05
CA VAL A 138 -7.58 -3.62 -8.98
C VAL A 138 -8.82 -3.12 -8.28
N LEU A 139 -9.76 -4.01 -7.98
CA LEU A 139 -10.98 -3.70 -7.27
C LEU A 139 -10.95 -4.36 -5.89
N TYR A 140 -11.38 -3.61 -4.89
CA TYR A 140 -11.66 -4.18 -3.58
C TYR A 140 -13.15 -4.50 -3.52
N VAL A 141 -13.49 -5.76 -3.26
CA VAL A 141 -14.88 -6.22 -3.25
C VAL A 141 -15.20 -6.75 -1.86
N ARG A 142 -16.20 -6.16 -1.20
CA ARG A 142 -16.66 -6.58 0.12
C ARG A 142 -18.18 -6.72 0.10
N ASN A 143 -18.70 -7.84 0.59
CA ASN A 143 -20.15 -8.10 0.66
C ASN A 143 -20.87 -7.84 -0.67
N LEU A 144 -20.29 -8.30 -1.79
CA LEU A 144 -20.79 -8.09 -3.16
C LEU A 144 -20.85 -6.61 -3.60
N HIS A 145 -20.23 -5.70 -2.84
CA HIS A 145 -20.06 -4.31 -3.21
C HIS A 145 -18.64 -4.06 -3.70
N ILE A 146 -18.52 -3.48 -4.89
CA ILE A 146 -17.25 -3.02 -5.44
C ILE A 146 -16.95 -1.65 -4.82
N ASP A 147 -15.85 -1.55 -4.09
CA ASP A 147 -15.32 -0.27 -3.67
C ASP A 147 -14.64 0.43 -4.87
N GLU A 148 -15.36 1.40 -5.44
CA GLU A 148 -14.89 2.18 -6.57
C GLU A 148 -13.75 3.14 -6.22
N ALA A 149 -13.50 3.39 -4.91
CA ALA A 149 -12.38 4.18 -4.45
C ALA A 149 -11.03 3.46 -4.60
N SER A 150 -11.04 2.20 -5.06
CA SER A 150 -9.79 1.48 -5.34
C SER A 150 -8.97 2.19 -6.42
N ASN A 151 -7.84 2.72 -5.97
CA ASN A 151 -6.96 3.61 -6.72
C ASN A 151 -5.75 2.88 -7.31
N ILE A 152 -5.78 1.55 -7.36
CA ILE A 152 -4.62 0.74 -7.74
C ILE A 152 -4.73 0.32 -9.21
N THR A 153 -3.68 0.61 -9.98
CA THR A 153 -3.55 0.20 -11.39
C THR A 153 -2.39 -0.77 -11.55
N MET A 154 -2.62 -1.88 -12.24
CA MET A 154 -1.62 -2.86 -12.65
C MET A 154 -1.33 -2.71 -14.14
N LYS A 155 -0.06 -2.77 -14.52
CA LYS A 155 0.41 -2.74 -15.90
C LYS A 155 1.23 -3.98 -16.18
N LEU A 156 0.86 -4.69 -17.23
CA LEU A 156 1.56 -5.88 -17.70
C LEU A 156 2.00 -5.67 -19.14
N TYR A 157 3.20 -6.12 -19.47
CA TYR A 157 3.70 -6.16 -20.84
C TYR A 157 3.90 -7.60 -21.28
N SER A 158 3.71 -7.84 -22.58
CA SER A 158 4.03 -9.14 -23.14
C SER A 158 5.54 -9.35 -23.07
N ASN A 159 5.95 -10.60 -22.83
CA ASN A 159 7.37 -10.93 -22.71
C ASN A 159 8.11 -10.64 -24.02
N ASP A 160 7.44 -10.80 -25.16
CA ASP A 160 7.98 -10.47 -26.48
C ASP A 160 8.20 -8.97 -26.64
N TYR A 161 7.27 -8.12 -26.20
CA TYR A 161 7.44 -6.67 -26.22
C TYR A 161 8.63 -6.22 -25.34
N ILE A 162 8.74 -6.77 -24.12
CA ILE A 162 9.85 -6.49 -23.21
C ILE A 162 11.20 -6.84 -23.85
N LYS A 163 11.30 -8.01 -24.49
CA LYS A 163 12.55 -8.51 -25.07
C LYS A 163 12.90 -7.84 -26.40
N ASN A 164 11.94 -7.77 -27.32
CA ASN A 164 12.20 -7.45 -28.72
C ASN A 164 11.98 -5.98 -29.07
N VAL A 165 11.22 -5.23 -28.26
CA VAL A 165 10.96 -3.79 -28.49
C VAL A 165 11.65 -2.94 -27.43
N LEU A 166 11.50 -3.28 -26.15
CA LEU A 166 12.13 -2.52 -25.07
C LEU A 166 13.58 -2.92 -24.81
N HIS A 167 14.04 -4.04 -25.36
CA HIS A 167 15.40 -4.58 -25.20
C HIS A 167 15.87 -4.62 -23.74
N THR A 168 14.99 -5.09 -22.84
CA THR A 168 15.24 -5.11 -21.41
C THR A 168 14.73 -6.40 -20.77
N THR A 169 14.73 -6.45 -19.44
CA THR A 169 14.21 -7.59 -18.67
C THR A 169 13.02 -7.16 -17.81
N PRO A 170 12.13 -8.11 -17.42
CA PRO A 170 11.07 -7.80 -16.47
C PRO A 170 11.60 -7.21 -15.16
N ALA A 171 12.72 -7.75 -14.64
CA ALA A 171 13.32 -7.30 -13.39
C ALA A 171 13.75 -5.82 -13.44
N GLU A 172 14.30 -5.35 -14.56
CA GLU A 172 14.64 -3.94 -14.74
C GLU A 172 13.41 -3.03 -14.77
N LEU A 173 12.33 -3.46 -15.42
CA LEU A 173 11.08 -2.70 -15.50
C LEU A 173 10.32 -2.65 -14.16
N GLN A 174 10.49 -3.68 -13.33
CA GLN A 174 9.89 -3.77 -12.00
C GLN A 174 10.62 -2.92 -10.95
N LYS A 175 11.83 -2.40 -11.26
CA LYS A 175 12.54 -1.53 -10.33
C LYS A 175 11.74 -0.25 -10.03
N PRO A 176 11.74 0.23 -8.79
CA PRO A 176 11.13 1.51 -8.44
C PRO A 176 11.72 2.65 -9.28
N PRO A 177 10.89 3.45 -9.99
CA PRO A 177 11.35 4.57 -10.79
C PRO A 177 11.81 5.71 -9.88
N ARG A 178 12.51 6.68 -10.47
CA ARG A 178 13.03 7.87 -9.78
C ARG A 178 11.98 8.59 -8.92
N ARG A 179 10.71 8.63 -9.33
CA ARG A 179 9.64 9.26 -8.54
C ARG A 179 9.38 8.56 -7.21
N ASP A 180 9.44 7.23 -7.17
CA ASP A 180 9.31 6.45 -5.94
C ASP A 180 10.53 6.69 -5.06
N THR A 181 11.74 6.70 -5.65
CA THR A 181 12.97 7.03 -4.92
C THR A 181 12.89 8.40 -4.27
N LEU A 182 12.46 9.44 -5.00
CA LEU A 182 12.32 10.80 -4.48
C LEU A 182 11.24 10.88 -3.37
N PHE A 183 10.13 10.16 -3.55
CA PHE A 183 9.09 10.06 -2.53
C PHE A 183 9.62 9.44 -1.23
N ILE A 184 10.32 8.31 -1.33
CA ILE A 184 10.93 7.65 -0.17
C ILE A 184 12.02 8.52 0.45
N GLN A 185 12.90 9.16 -0.34
CA GLN A 185 13.90 10.09 0.18
C GLN A 185 13.28 11.22 1.01
N LYS A 186 12.18 11.80 0.53
CA LYS A 186 11.43 12.81 1.28
C LYS A 186 10.88 12.23 2.59
N LYS A 187 10.25 11.05 2.55
CA LYS A 187 9.73 10.36 3.74
C LYS A 187 10.81 10.03 4.76
N VAL A 188 11.97 9.54 4.32
CA VAL A 188 13.14 9.27 5.15
C VAL A 188 13.57 10.55 5.87
N LYS A 189 13.81 11.64 5.12
CA LYS A 189 14.20 12.95 5.69
C LYS A 189 13.20 13.43 6.74
N GLU A 190 11.91 13.31 6.44
CA GLU A 190 10.84 13.70 7.36
C GLU A 190 10.79 12.84 8.63
N SER A 191 11.00 11.53 8.50
CA SER A 191 10.99 10.59 9.63
C SER A 191 12.19 10.75 10.56
N VAL A 192 13.36 11.09 10.01
CA VAL A 192 14.58 11.38 10.78
C VAL A 192 14.46 12.72 11.51
N ALA A 193 13.87 13.73 10.86
CA ALA A 193 13.62 15.02 11.49
C ALA A 193 12.52 14.94 12.57
N ASN A 194 11.54 14.07 12.40
CA ASN A 194 10.44 13.88 13.33
C ASN A 194 9.98 12.41 13.33
N MET A 195 10.31 11.71 14.42
CA MET A 195 9.96 10.29 14.60
C MET A 195 8.46 9.99 14.56
N ASN A 196 7.58 10.96 14.82
CA ASN A 196 6.13 10.76 14.66
C ASN A 196 5.74 10.51 13.19
N LYS A 197 6.62 10.87 12.25
CA LYS A 197 6.51 10.56 10.82
C LYS A 197 7.22 9.28 10.41
N ALA A 198 7.65 8.43 11.36
CA ALA A 198 8.11 7.08 11.07
C ALA A 198 7.09 6.34 10.19
N PHE A 199 7.58 5.45 9.34
CA PHE A 199 6.75 4.62 8.46
C PHE A 199 7.34 3.21 8.41
N ALA A 200 6.57 2.25 7.91
CA ALA A 200 7.03 0.88 7.78
C ALA A 200 8.21 0.80 6.81
N ALA A 201 9.24 0.07 7.21
CA ALA A 201 10.35 -0.22 6.32
C ALA A 201 10.03 -1.48 5.52
N TYR A 202 10.23 -1.42 4.19
CA TYR A 202 10.05 -2.59 3.33
C TYR A 202 11.01 -3.73 3.72
N GLU A 203 12.27 -3.39 4.03
CA GLU A 203 13.20 -4.26 4.75
C GLU A 203 13.05 -3.98 6.26
N PRO A 204 12.33 -4.83 7.02
CA PRO A 204 11.98 -4.50 8.39
C PRO A 204 13.21 -4.48 9.32
N VAL A 205 13.05 -3.78 10.44
CA VAL A 205 14.02 -3.76 11.55
C VAL A 205 14.39 -5.19 11.94
N VAL A 206 15.67 -5.42 12.28
CA VAL A 206 16.14 -6.69 12.82
C VAL A 206 16.64 -6.47 14.23
N LEU A 207 16.16 -7.28 15.16
CA LEU A 207 16.62 -7.30 16.55
C LEU A 207 17.44 -8.57 16.77
N GLN A 208 18.68 -8.40 17.21
CA GLN A 208 19.60 -9.49 17.54
C GLN A 208 19.97 -9.39 19.01
N SER A 209 19.98 -10.52 19.71
CA SER A 209 20.46 -10.55 21.09
C SER A 209 21.98 -10.41 21.14
N LEU A 210 22.47 -9.58 22.05
CA LEU A 210 23.88 -9.47 22.44
C LEU A 210 24.20 -10.28 23.71
N SER A 211 23.18 -10.83 24.38
CA SER A 211 23.32 -11.51 25.66
C SER A 211 22.73 -12.92 25.60
N PRO A 212 23.39 -13.93 26.18
CA PRO A 212 22.81 -15.27 26.28
C PRO A 212 21.54 -15.30 27.14
N ASN A 213 21.33 -14.29 28.00
CA ASN A 213 20.13 -14.18 28.83
C ASN A 213 18.93 -13.59 28.05
N VAL A 214 19.10 -13.16 26.80
CA VAL A 214 18.04 -12.56 26.00
C VAL A 214 17.79 -13.38 24.74
N GLN A 215 16.53 -13.76 24.55
CA GLN A 215 16.05 -14.42 23.33
C GLN A 215 15.13 -13.48 22.57
N VAL A 216 15.29 -13.44 21.25
CA VAL A 216 14.47 -12.61 20.37
C VAL A 216 13.90 -13.49 19.28
N LYS A 217 12.57 -13.48 19.13
CA LYS A 217 11.86 -14.19 18.07
C LYS A 217 10.97 -13.22 17.31
N LYS A 218 11.20 -13.08 16.00
CA LYS A 218 10.27 -12.37 15.12
C LYS A 218 9.01 -13.24 14.90
N LYS A 219 7.83 -12.66 15.06
CA LYS A 219 6.58 -13.29 14.60
C LYS A 219 6.49 -13.13 13.10
N GLU A 220 6.47 -14.25 12.41
CA GLU A 220 6.27 -14.29 10.96
C GLU A 220 4.88 -14.81 10.65
N VAL A 221 4.17 -14.04 9.83
CA VAL A 221 2.97 -14.44 9.12
C VAL A 221 3.41 -15.24 7.89
N LYS A 222 2.93 -16.48 7.76
CA LYS A 222 3.20 -17.35 6.62
C LYS A 222 1.89 -17.87 6.06
N LYS A 223 1.83 -18.04 4.74
CA LYS A 223 0.76 -18.80 4.09
C LYS A 223 1.08 -20.28 4.23
N ALA A 224 0.19 -21.05 4.85
CA ALA A 224 0.33 -22.50 4.94
C ALA A 224 -0.07 -23.19 3.62
N ASN A 225 -0.92 -22.56 2.81
CA ASN A 225 -1.30 -23.05 1.48
C ASN A 225 -1.60 -21.90 0.49
N ALA A 226 -1.85 -22.24 -0.77
CA ALA A 226 -2.06 -21.26 -1.85
C ALA A 226 -3.42 -20.54 -1.82
N ILE A 227 -4.36 -21.01 -1.00
CA ILE A 227 -5.76 -20.53 -0.94
C ILE A 227 -5.95 -19.56 0.24
N GLU A 228 -5.05 -19.60 1.22
CA GLU A 228 -5.11 -18.73 2.40
C GLU A 228 -5.01 -17.24 2.06
N ASP A 229 -6.04 -16.52 2.50
CA ASP A 229 -6.15 -15.07 2.44
C ASP A 229 -5.38 -14.44 3.62
N VAL A 230 -4.05 -14.52 3.54
CA VAL A 230 -3.13 -13.98 4.53
C VAL A 230 -2.27 -12.89 3.90
N THR A 231 -2.25 -11.72 4.52
CA THR A 231 -1.47 -10.56 4.06
C THR A 231 -0.02 -10.67 4.54
N LEU A 232 0.85 -11.20 3.68
CA LEU A 232 2.29 -11.33 4.00
C LEU A 232 2.97 -9.98 4.26
N ALA A 233 2.41 -8.88 3.77
CA ALA A 233 2.92 -7.54 4.02
C ALA A 233 2.90 -7.14 5.50
N ASP A 234 2.09 -7.79 6.34
CA ASP A 234 2.07 -7.56 7.78
C ASP A 234 3.44 -7.83 8.42
N ASN A 235 4.25 -8.72 7.82
CA ASN A 235 5.62 -9.03 8.25
C ASN A 235 6.59 -7.85 8.24
N TYR A 236 6.30 -6.82 7.43
CA TYR A 236 7.11 -5.61 7.33
C TYR A 236 6.34 -4.34 7.69
N LEU A 237 5.01 -4.32 7.50
CA LEU A 237 4.16 -3.20 7.91
C LEU A 237 4.08 -3.03 9.43
N SER A 238 3.99 -4.14 10.17
CA SER A 238 3.88 -4.15 11.63
C SER A 238 4.73 -5.29 12.23
N PRO A 239 6.05 -5.28 12.01
CA PRO A 239 6.92 -6.35 12.47
C PRO A 239 6.81 -6.48 14.00
N THR A 240 6.51 -7.69 14.45
CA THR A 240 6.28 -8.00 15.86
C THR A 240 7.36 -8.94 16.38
N PHE A 241 7.90 -8.65 17.55
CA PHE A 241 8.94 -9.46 18.20
C PHE A 241 8.48 -9.93 19.58
N ASP A 242 8.72 -11.20 19.89
CA ASP A 242 8.71 -11.71 21.25
C ASP A 242 10.13 -11.69 21.79
N ILE A 243 10.32 -11.07 22.95
CA ILE A 243 11.61 -10.89 23.59
C ILE A 243 11.50 -11.47 25.00
N THR A 244 12.34 -12.47 25.29
CA THR A 244 12.43 -13.08 26.62
C THR A 244 13.74 -12.69 27.26
N ILE A 245 13.69 -12.18 28.48
CA ILE A 245 14.83 -11.73 29.26
C ILE A 245 14.89 -12.58 30.54
N HIS A 246 15.88 -13.46 30.61
CA HIS A 246 16.24 -14.20 31.82
C HIS A 246 17.06 -13.31 32.76
N LYS A 247 17.02 -13.62 34.06
CA LYS A 247 17.66 -12.87 35.14
C LYS A 247 17.23 -11.40 35.17
N ALA A 248 15.95 -11.17 34.89
CA ALA A 248 15.33 -9.86 35.04
C ALA A 248 15.17 -9.53 36.53
N TYR A 249 15.18 -8.23 36.83
CA TYR A 249 14.98 -7.71 38.20
C TYR A 249 13.65 -8.16 38.83
N ALA A 250 12.62 -8.37 38.00
CA ALA A 250 11.33 -8.86 38.41
C ALA A 250 10.65 -9.58 37.25
N ASN A 251 9.64 -10.40 37.56
CA ASN A 251 8.76 -10.98 36.55
C ASN A 251 7.86 -9.90 35.94
N PHE A 252 7.82 -9.81 34.61
CA PHE A 252 6.92 -8.89 33.91
C PHE A 252 6.56 -9.39 32.51
N ASN A 253 5.42 -8.93 31.99
CA ASN A 253 5.00 -9.15 30.60
C ASN A 253 4.38 -7.87 30.05
N GLN A 254 5.05 -7.24 29.08
CA GLN A 254 4.67 -5.93 28.57
C GLN A 254 4.62 -5.91 27.05
N LYS A 255 3.51 -5.42 26.49
CA LYS A 255 3.32 -5.23 25.06
C LYS A 255 3.39 -3.76 24.72
N MET A 256 4.34 -3.36 23.89
CA MET A 256 4.57 -1.95 23.54
C MET A 256 4.90 -1.76 22.07
N GLN A 257 4.64 -0.54 21.60
CA GLN A 257 5.11 -0.05 20.33
C GLN A 257 6.40 0.73 20.54
N LEU A 258 7.41 0.41 19.74
CA LEU A 258 8.69 1.12 19.70
C LEU A 258 8.92 1.72 18.31
N ILE A 259 9.82 2.69 18.23
CA ILE A 259 10.46 3.12 17.00
C ILE A 259 11.94 2.79 17.08
N ALA A 260 12.45 2.06 16.09
CA ALA A 260 13.88 1.99 15.82
C ALA A 260 14.23 3.14 14.89
N ASP A 261 15.14 4.02 15.31
CA ASP A 261 15.59 5.13 14.46
C ASP A 261 16.60 4.68 13.38
N GLU A 262 17.05 5.60 12.54
CA GLU A 262 17.99 5.31 11.44
C GLU A 262 19.36 4.81 11.91
N LYS A 263 19.68 4.98 13.19
CA LYS A 263 20.91 4.53 13.84
C LYS A 263 20.72 3.23 14.63
N GLY A 264 19.49 2.72 14.69
CA GLY A 264 19.13 1.52 15.46
C GLY A 264 18.87 1.77 16.95
N LYS A 265 18.78 3.02 17.41
CA LYS A 265 18.34 3.27 18.79
C LYS A 265 16.83 3.05 18.90
N LEU A 266 16.43 2.34 19.96
CA LEU A 266 15.04 2.05 20.25
C LEU A 266 14.44 3.16 21.11
N HIS A 267 13.22 3.57 20.76
CA HIS A 267 12.49 4.61 21.46
C HIS A 267 11.09 4.12 21.79
N PHE A 268 10.71 4.23 23.06
CA PHE A 268 9.37 3.91 23.52
C PHE A 268 8.33 4.88 22.93
N VAL A 269 7.22 4.36 22.41
CA VAL A 269 6.11 5.16 21.89
C VAL A 269 4.89 5.07 22.80
N LYS A 270 4.31 3.87 22.93
CA LYS A 270 3.09 3.66 23.72
C LYS A 270 2.91 2.20 24.14
N PRO A 271 2.15 1.95 25.23
CA PRO A 271 1.66 0.61 25.53
C PRO A 271 0.65 0.16 24.45
N LEU A 272 0.60 -1.16 24.21
CA LEU A 272 -0.41 -1.80 23.34
C LEU A 272 -1.62 -2.33 24.11
N SER A 273 -1.52 -2.44 25.44
CA SER A 273 -2.65 -2.82 26.30
C SER A 273 -3.06 -1.61 27.14
N PHE A 274 -4.30 -1.15 26.97
CA PHE A 274 -4.86 -0.04 27.73
C PHE A 274 -5.59 -0.59 28.97
N ILE A 275 -5.14 -0.18 30.15
CA ILE A 275 -5.92 -0.26 31.40
C ILE A 275 -5.98 1.20 31.87
N TYR A 276 -7.20 1.70 32.08
CA TYR A 276 -7.47 3.14 32.17
C TYR A 276 -6.81 3.83 33.39
N ASP A 277 -6.49 3.09 34.45
CA ASP A 277 -6.20 3.70 35.75
C ASP A 277 -4.70 3.94 36.07
N GLU A 278 -3.76 3.43 35.27
CA GLU A 278 -2.30 3.50 35.58
C GLU A 278 -1.39 3.86 34.39
N VAL A 279 -1.90 4.62 33.43
CA VAL A 279 -1.23 4.83 32.13
C VAL A 279 0.17 5.45 32.26
N GLU A 280 0.37 6.46 33.12
CA GLU A 280 1.65 7.18 33.20
C GLU A 280 2.75 6.42 33.94
N GLN A 281 2.43 5.77 35.06
CA GLN A 281 3.41 4.96 35.79
C GLN A 281 3.85 3.77 34.94
N ARG A 282 2.93 3.14 34.22
CA ARG A 282 3.25 2.04 33.32
C ARG A 282 4.10 2.48 32.13
N LYS A 283 3.85 3.67 31.55
CA LYS A 283 4.75 4.26 30.54
C LYS A 283 6.17 4.42 31.06
N LYS A 284 6.36 4.89 32.31
CA LYS A 284 7.69 5.02 32.93
C LYS A 284 8.38 3.66 33.06
N VAL A 285 7.67 2.63 33.54
CA VAL A 285 8.21 1.27 33.65
C VAL A 285 8.62 0.71 32.29
N MET A 286 7.75 0.81 31.29
CA MET A 286 8.04 0.33 29.93
C MET A 286 9.20 1.08 29.28
N LYS A 287 9.28 2.41 29.48
CA LYS A 287 10.43 3.20 29.05
C LYS A 287 11.71 2.73 29.74
N GLY A 288 11.66 2.44 31.05
CA GLY A 288 12.79 1.85 31.78
C GLY A 288 13.22 0.49 31.24
N ILE A 289 12.28 -0.37 30.82
CA ILE A 289 12.59 -1.64 30.16
C ILE A 289 13.33 -1.40 28.83
N VAL A 290 12.88 -0.45 28.02
CA VAL A 290 13.53 -0.12 26.74
C VAL A 290 14.94 0.45 26.94
N ASP A 291 15.07 1.44 27.81
CA ASP A 291 16.34 2.14 28.04
C ASP A 291 17.36 1.26 28.77
N GLY A 292 16.90 0.43 29.72
CA GLY A 292 17.76 -0.41 30.54
C GLY A 292 18.07 -1.78 29.93
N TYR A 293 17.04 -2.54 29.55
CA TYR A 293 17.24 -3.89 29.02
C TYR A 293 17.47 -3.88 27.51
N LEU A 294 16.51 -3.36 26.75
CA LEU A 294 16.51 -3.57 25.29
C LEU A 294 17.69 -2.86 24.62
N THR A 295 17.99 -1.63 25.03
CA THR A 295 19.10 -0.86 24.46
C THR A 295 20.47 -1.47 24.80
N VAL A 296 20.60 -2.16 25.92
CA VAL A 296 21.86 -2.78 26.37
C VAL A 296 22.03 -4.17 25.78
N TYR A 297 20.97 -4.97 25.76
CA TYR A 297 21.05 -6.39 25.38
C TYR A 297 20.74 -6.66 23.92
N LEU A 298 20.29 -5.68 23.14
CA LEU A 298 19.96 -5.89 21.73
C LEU A 298 20.85 -5.05 20.81
N LYS A 299 21.29 -5.70 19.73
CA LYS A 299 21.74 -5.03 18.53
C LYS A 299 20.56 -4.87 17.59
N THR A 300 20.22 -3.62 17.32
CA THR A 300 19.13 -3.26 16.41
C THR A 300 19.72 -2.84 15.07
N ILE A 301 19.35 -3.54 14.01
CA ILE A 301 19.64 -3.12 12.64
C ILE A 301 18.42 -2.30 12.17
N PRO A 302 18.61 -1.03 11.77
CA PRO A 302 17.50 -0.18 11.37
C PRO A 302 16.78 -0.73 10.14
N GLY A 303 15.48 -0.49 10.08
CA GLY A 303 14.68 -0.81 8.89
C GLY A 303 15.09 0.07 7.72
N LYS A 304 14.95 -0.46 6.50
CA LYS A 304 15.30 0.24 5.27
C LYS A 304 14.17 0.18 4.25
N THR A 305 14.11 1.20 3.41
CA THR A 305 13.29 1.19 2.20
C THR A 305 14.14 1.70 1.05
N LEU A 306 14.26 0.93 -0.03
CA LEU A 306 15.16 1.20 -1.15
C LEU A 306 16.62 1.41 -0.68
N GLY A 307 17.06 0.62 0.31
CA GLY A 307 18.41 0.72 0.89
C GLY A 307 18.64 1.91 1.83
N MET A 308 17.66 2.81 2.02
CA MET A 308 17.80 3.96 2.91
C MET A 308 17.31 3.61 4.32
N PRO A 309 18.17 3.66 5.36
CA PRO A 309 17.74 3.47 6.74
C PRO A 309 16.89 4.65 7.23
N HIS A 310 15.85 4.36 7.99
CA HIS A 310 14.96 5.38 8.53
C HIS A 310 14.26 4.94 9.81
N ALA A 311 13.57 5.88 10.47
CA ALA A 311 12.76 5.58 11.63
C ALA A 311 11.57 4.67 11.25
N SER A 312 11.44 3.53 11.93
CA SER A 312 10.41 2.53 11.67
C SER A 312 9.78 1.99 12.93
N ARG A 313 8.47 1.77 12.87
CA ARG A 313 7.68 1.25 13.99
C ARG A 313 7.81 -0.27 14.06
N ILE A 314 7.94 -0.76 15.29
CA ILE A 314 7.92 -2.19 15.61
C ILE A 314 7.00 -2.43 16.80
N LEU A 315 6.45 -3.63 16.89
CA LEU A 315 5.70 -4.09 18.05
C LEU A 315 6.57 -5.09 18.81
N VAL A 316 6.59 -5.00 20.14
CA VAL A 316 7.34 -5.94 20.96
C VAL A 316 6.48 -6.45 22.11
N ASN A 317 6.57 -7.75 22.38
CA ASN A 317 6.10 -8.39 23.59
C ASN A 317 7.34 -8.78 24.40
N VAL A 318 7.55 -8.12 25.53
CA VAL A 318 8.74 -8.33 26.37
C VAL A 318 8.33 -9.07 27.63
N THR A 319 8.93 -10.23 27.85
CA THR A 319 8.76 -11.06 29.05
C THR A 319 10.06 -11.07 29.84
N GLY A 320 10.01 -10.60 31.08
CA GLY A 320 11.09 -10.71 32.06
C GLY A 320 10.83 -11.88 33.00
N ILE A 321 11.85 -12.70 33.25
CA ILE A 321 11.84 -13.83 34.18
C ILE A 321 12.90 -13.56 35.25
N GLN A 322 12.50 -13.59 36.51
CA GLN A 322 13.37 -13.50 37.67
C GLN A 322 13.72 -14.93 38.10
N ASP A 323 14.72 -15.51 37.44
CA ASP A 323 15.27 -16.85 37.68
C ASP A 323 16.70 -16.84 38.26
#